data_AF-X1T3U3-F1
#
_entry.id   AF-X1T3U3-F1
#
_cell.length_a   1.000
_cell.length_b   1.000
_cell.length_c   1.000
_cell.angle_alpha   90.00
_cell.angle_beta   90.00
_cell.angle_gamma   90.00
#
_symmetry.space_group_name_H-M   'P 1'
#
loop_
_entity.id
_entity.type
_entity.pdbx_description
1 polymer ?
#
loop_
_entity_poly.entity_id
_entity_poly.type
_entity_poly.pdbx_seq_one_letter_code
_entity_poly.pdbx_strand_id
1 'polypeptide(L)'
;GAGRPVKAPASHEPVIPLSTTDLVGVIGIDALGLSLQEENVFRSEIFSRLTGLKLGEKIGIEALSLLICHPEGLFKGVPPSCRRHLFINKAENAEDQKKAEELTFYVLKICPRGISDIIIGTAGQKEVVAEVIREVKTS
;
A
#
# COMPACT_ATOMS: atom_id res chain seq x y z
N GLY A 1 -6.75 0.85 -14.00
CA GLY A 1 -5.78 -0.22 -13.68
C GLY A 1 -6.50 -1.54 -13.58
N ALA A 2 -6.52 -2.29 -14.68
CA ALA A 2 -7.24 -3.54 -14.85
C ALA A 2 -6.56 -4.68 -14.05
N GLY A 3 -7.11 -5.05 -12.90
CA GLY A 3 -6.75 -6.28 -12.16
C GLY A 3 -5.38 -6.36 -11.47
N ARG A 4 -4.44 -5.45 -11.76
CA ARG A 4 -3.08 -5.50 -11.20
C ARG A 4 -3.04 -5.18 -9.68
N PRO A 5 -2.31 -5.97 -8.86
CA PRO A 5 -2.23 -5.82 -7.39
C PRO A 5 -1.78 -4.47 -6.87
N VAL A 6 -0.86 -3.81 -7.59
CA VAL A 6 -0.22 -2.56 -7.17
C VAL A 6 -0.20 -1.56 -8.32
N LYS A 7 -0.41 -0.28 -7.99
CA LYS A 7 -0.30 0.84 -8.92
C LYS A 7 0.62 1.89 -8.34
N ALA A 8 1.61 2.32 -9.12
CA ALA A 8 2.35 3.54 -8.81
C ALA A 8 1.64 4.75 -9.46
N PRO A 9 1.40 5.85 -8.73
CA PRO A 9 0.80 7.05 -9.32
C PRO A 9 1.76 7.74 -10.31
N ALA A 10 1.21 8.30 -11.39
CA ALA A 10 1.96 9.13 -12.32
C ALA A 10 2.15 10.55 -11.77
N SER A 11 2.79 11.42 -12.54
CA SER A 11 2.92 12.85 -12.20
C SER A 11 1.58 13.58 -12.05
N HIS A 12 0.57 13.22 -12.84
CA HIS A 12 -0.74 13.88 -12.92
C HIS A 12 -1.88 13.11 -12.23
N GLU A 13 -1.57 12.03 -11.51
CA GLU A 13 -2.56 11.18 -10.84
C GLU A 13 -2.09 10.76 -9.43
N PRO A 14 -3.02 10.45 -8.51
CA PRO A 14 -4.43 10.83 -8.57
C PRO A 14 -4.60 12.33 -8.35
N VAL A 15 -5.61 12.93 -9.00
CA VAL A 15 -6.06 14.28 -8.62
C VAL A 15 -6.89 14.11 -7.35
N ILE A 16 -6.30 14.38 -6.19
CA ILE A 16 -6.97 14.30 -4.89
C ILE A 16 -7.59 15.66 -4.56
N PRO A 17 -8.92 15.78 -4.41
CA PRO A 17 -9.54 17.04 -4.01
C PRO A 17 -9.01 17.52 -2.66
N LEU A 18 -8.79 18.83 -2.52
CA LEU A 18 -8.35 19.43 -1.26
C LEU A 18 -9.36 19.25 -0.11
N SER A 19 -10.64 19.01 -0.43
CA SER A 19 -11.70 18.71 0.54
C SER A 19 -11.68 17.27 1.07
N THR A 20 -10.75 16.44 0.61
CA THR A 20 -10.64 15.03 1.06
C THR A 20 -10.22 14.98 2.52
N THR A 21 -11.05 14.36 3.37
CA THR A 21 -10.76 14.17 4.80
C THR A 21 -10.09 12.83 5.08
N ASP A 22 -10.39 11.82 4.26
CA ASP A 22 -9.93 10.44 4.42
C ASP A 22 -9.54 9.89 3.04
N LEU A 23 -8.36 9.29 2.97
CA LEU A 23 -7.80 8.71 1.76
C LEU A 23 -7.40 7.27 2.03
N VAL A 24 -7.95 6.33 1.27
CA VAL A 24 -7.63 4.90 1.37
C VAL A 24 -6.68 4.52 0.24
N GLY A 25 -5.45 4.16 0.60
CA GLY A 25 -4.47 3.55 -0.31
C GLY A 25 -4.63 2.04 -0.28
N VAL A 26 -4.74 1.40 -1.45
CA VAL A 26 -4.96 -0.05 -1.55
C VAL A 26 -3.74 -0.74 -2.15
N ILE A 27 -3.28 -1.80 -1.49
CA ILE A 27 -2.19 -2.67 -1.96
C ILE A 27 -2.65 -4.12 -1.87
N GLY A 28 -2.51 -4.89 -2.96
CA GLY A 28 -2.69 -6.34 -2.92
C GLY A 28 -1.46 -7.04 -2.33
N ILE A 29 -1.65 -7.87 -1.31
CA ILE A 29 -0.54 -8.62 -0.68
C ILE A 29 0.04 -9.69 -1.61
N ASP A 30 -0.74 -10.12 -2.60
CA ASP A 30 -0.36 -11.02 -3.68
C ASP A 30 0.70 -10.43 -4.63
N ALA A 31 1.06 -9.15 -4.47
CA ALA A 31 2.21 -8.56 -5.15
C ALA A 31 3.55 -9.11 -4.65
N LEU A 32 3.62 -9.57 -3.40
CA LEU A 32 4.86 -10.10 -2.83
C LEU A 32 5.31 -11.36 -3.56
N GLY A 33 6.58 -11.40 -3.92
CA GLY A 33 7.19 -12.50 -4.67
C GLY A 33 6.97 -12.45 -6.19
N LEU A 34 6.09 -11.58 -6.70
CA LEU A 34 5.99 -11.32 -8.14
C LEU A 34 7.20 -10.52 -8.62
N SER A 35 7.58 -10.72 -9.89
CA SER A 35 8.61 -9.89 -10.54
C SER A 35 8.07 -8.48 -10.81
N LEU A 36 8.93 -7.47 -10.62
CA LEU A 36 8.65 -6.09 -10.95
C LEU A 36 8.68 -5.87 -12.46
N GLN A 37 7.52 -5.94 -13.09
CA GLN A 37 7.33 -5.77 -14.54
C GLN A 37 5.89 -5.31 -14.82
N GLU A 38 5.64 -4.74 -15.99
CA GLU A 38 4.36 -4.09 -16.31
C GLU A 38 3.14 -5.03 -16.22
N GLU A 39 3.35 -6.32 -16.49
CA GLU A 39 2.31 -7.35 -16.40
C GLU A 39 1.77 -7.47 -14.97
N ASN A 40 2.65 -7.29 -13.97
CA ASN A 40 2.33 -7.46 -12.55
C ASN A 40 2.08 -6.12 -11.84
N VAL A 41 2.82 -5.08 -12.21
CA VAL A 41 2.79 -3.76 -11.55
C VAL A 41 2.53 -2.70 -12.59
N PHE A 42 1.46 -1.94 -12.42
CA PHE A 42 1.18 -0.82 -13.31
C PHE A 42 2.18 0.30 -13.06
N ARG A 43 2.92 0.71 -14.11
CA ARG A 43 4.00 1.71 -14.04
C ARG A 43 5.18 1.23 -13.18
N SER A 44 5.63 0.01 -13.47
CA SER A 44 6.77 -0.69 -12.88
C SER A 44 8.06 0.15 -12.89
N GLU A 45 8.29 1.01 -13.89
CA GLU A 45 9.46 1.90 -13.89
C GLU A 45 9.37 2.99 -12.81
N ILE A 46 8.16 3.47 -12.51
CA ILE A 46 7.94 4.40 -11.40
C ILE A 46 8.21 3.69 -10.08
N PHE A 47 7.63 2.50 -9.89
CA PHE A 47 7.89 1.67 -8.72
C PHE A 47 9.41 1.45 -8.54
N SER A 48 10.11 1.04 -9.59
CA SER A 48 11.56 0.80 -9.58
C SER A 48 12.32 2.04 -9.12
N ARG A 49 12.02 3.21 -9.69
CA ARG A 49 12.65 4.48 -9.32
C ARG A 49 12.37 4.89 -7.87
N LEU A 50 11.17 4.67 -7.36
CA LEU A 50 10.78 5.07 -6.00
C LEU A 50 11.36 4.15 -4.92
N THR A 51 11.56 2.87 -5.24
CA THR A 51 11.95 1.83 -4.27
C THR A 51 13.40 1.36 -4.42
N GLY A 52 14.03 1.64 -5.57
CA GLY A 52 15.34 1.11 -5.93
C GLY A 52 15.34 -0.33 -6.43
N LEU A 53 14.20 -1.03 -6.40
CA LEU A 53 14.07 -2.40 -6.90
C LEU A 53 14.22 -2.43 -8.43
N LYS A 54 15.07 -3.30 -8.98
CA LYS A 54 15.28 -3.34 -10.43
C LYS A 54 14.11 -4.05 -11.12
N LEU A 55 13.85 -3.68 -12.37
CA LEU A 55 12.90 -4.39 -13.21
C LEU A 55 13.31 -5.88 -13.32
N GLY A 56 12.32 -6.77 -13.24
CA GLY A 56 12.49 -8.22 -13.22
C GLY A 56 12.78 -8.83 -11.84
N GLU A 57 13.27 -8.04 -10.87
CA GLU A 57 13.50 -8.54 -9.50
C GLU A 57 12.18 -8.77 -8.76
N LYS A 58 12.21 -9.66 -7.76
CA LYS A 58 11.03 -9.99 -6.97
C LYS A 58 10.70 -8.86 -5.99
N ILE A 59 9.41 -8.54 -5.90
CA ILE A 59 8.90 -7.55 -4.96
C ILE A 59 8.92 -8.16 -3.55
N GLY A 60 9.77 -7.61 -2.69
CA GLY A 60 9.83 -7.91 -1.26
C GLY A 60 9.06 -6.90 -0.41
N ILE A 61 9.00 -7.18 0.90
CA ILE A 61 8.34 -6.33 1.90
C ILE A 61 9.02 -4.96 1.99
N GLU A 62 10.34 -4.91 1.91
CA GLU A 62 11.12 -3.67 1.93
C GLU A 62 10.72 -2.75 0.78
N ALA A 63 10.72 -3.26 -0.45
CA ALA A 63 10.38 -2.46 -1.62
C ALA A 63 8.91 -2.00 -1.58
N LEU A 64 8.00 -2.87 -1.16
CA LEU A 64 6.57 -2.54 -1.07
C LEU A 64 6.29 -1.50 0.02
N SER A 65 6.91 -1.63 1.20
CA SER A 65 6.79 -0.66 2.28
C SER A 65 7.42 0.71 1.93
N LEU A 66 8.53 0.73 1.18
CA LEU A 66 9.08 1.96 0.61
C LEU A 66 8.07 2.64 -0.31
N LEU A 67 7.44 1.91 -1.24
CA LEU A 67 6.42 2.50 -2.11
C LEU A 67 5.24 3.09 -1.31
N ILE A 68 4.79 2.39 -0.26
CA ILE A 68 3.67 2.83 0.57
C ILE A 68 3.99 4.16 1.28
N CYS A 69 5.18 4.24 1.90
CA CYS A 69 5.58 5.40 2.70
C CYS A 69 6.21 6.54 1.89
N HIS A 70 6.61 6.31 0.62
CA HIS A 70 7.27 7.33 -0.18
C HIS A 70 6.34 8.53 -0.46
N PRO A 71 6.81 9.80 -0.39
CA PRO A 71 5.99 10.99 -0.66
C PRO A 71 5.32 10.98 -2.05
N GLU A 72 6.03 10.49 -3.06
CA GLU A 72 5.54 10.27 -4.42
C GLU A 72 4.93 8.86 -4.66
N GLY A 73 4.72 8.11 -3.59
CA GLY A 73 4.23 6.73 -3.60
C GLY A 73 2.72 6.64 -3.43
N LEU A 74 2.24 5.64 -2.68
CA LEU A 74 0.81 5.29 -2.59
C LEU A 74 -0.10 6.47 -2.22
N PHE A 75 0.35 7.35 -1.33
CA PHE A 75 -0.42 8.50 -0.84
C PHE A 75 0.03 9.83 -1.45
N LYS A 76 0.61 9.80 -2.65
CA LYS A 76 1.01 11.01 -3.37
C LYS A 76 -0.15 11.99 -3.50
N GLY A 77 0.14 13.27 -3.24
CA GLY A 77 -0.83 14.36 -3.38
C GLY A 77 -1.87 14.45 -2.26
N VAL A 78 -1.68 13.71 -1.17
CA VAL A 78 -2.57 13.77 0.00
C VAL A 78 -2.63 15.20 0.58
N PRO A 79 -3.82 15.77 0.82
CA PRO A 79 -3.94 17.06 1.50
C PRO A 79 -3.39 17.01 2.94
N PRO A 80 -2.81 18.10 3.49
CA PRO A 80 -2.20 18.10 4.83
C PRO A 80 -3.13 17.66 5.97
N SER A 81 -4.43 17.94 5.86
CA SER A 81 -5.44 17.60 6.87
C SER A 81 -6.09 16.22 6.65
N CYS A 82 -5.74 15.52 5.58
CA CYS A 82 -6.36 14.25 5.21
C CYS A 82 -5.74 13.10 6.00
N ARG A 83 -6.59 12.26 6.58
CA ARG A 83 -6.19 10.98 7.18
C ARG A 83 -5.84 9.98 6.10
N ARG A 84 -4.80 9.18 6.34
CA ARG A 84 -4.32 8.16 5.42
C ARG A 84 -4.62 6.79 5.99
N HIS A 85 -5.35 6.00 5.24
CA HIS A 85 -5.72 4.64 5.61
C HIS A 85 -5.07 3.69 4.61
N LEU A 86 -4.32 2.70 5.09
CA LEU A 86 -3.79 1.64 4.23
C LEU A 86 -4.72 0.45 4.30
N PHE A 87 -5.17 -0.02 3.14
CA PHE A 87 -5.87 -1.28 3.03
C PHE A 87 -5.00 -2.31 2.29
N ILE A 88 -4.54 -3.31 3.04
CA ILE A 88 -3.82 -4.48 2.53
C ILE A 88 -4.88 -5.51 2.13
N ASN A 89 -5.14 -5.57 0.83
CA ASN A 89 -6.17 -6.39 0.21
C ASN A 89 -5.63 -7.78 -0.18
N LYS A 90 -6.54 -8.73 -0.41
CA LYS A 90 -6.29 -10.12 -0.81
C LYS A 90 -5.55 -10.95 0.24
N ALA A 91 -5.78 -10.67 1.52
CA ALA A 91 -5.33 -11.51 2.61
C ALA A 91 -6.29 -12.71 2.80
N GLU A 92 -6.24 -13.68 1.87
CA GLU A 92 -7.26 -14.72 1.74
C GLU A 92 -7.03 -15.95 2.61
N ASN A 93 -5.79 -16.17 3.07
CA ASN A 93 -5.41 -17.30 3.92
C ASN A 93 -4.42 -16.85 5.01
N ALA A 94 -4.07 -17.77 5.92
CA ALA A 94 -3.19 -17.50 7.05
C ALA A 94 -1.77 -17.07 6.63
N GLU A 95 -1.28 -17.54 5.48
CA GLU A 95 0.03 -17.12 4.97
C GLU A 95 -0.01 -15.66 4.49
N ASP A 96 -1.09 -15.28 3.80
CA ASP A 96 -1.28 -13.90 3.33
C ASP A 96 -1.50 -12.93 4.50
N GLN A 97 -2.23 -13.35 5.54
CA GLN A 97 -2.39 -12.57 6.77
C GLN A 97 -1.03 -12.31 7.43
N LYS A 98 -0.20 -13.35 7.57
CA LYS A 98 1.15 -13.20 8.14
C LYS A 98 2.02 -12.24 7.32
N LYS A 99 1.97 -12.33 5.99
CA LYS A 99 2.67 -11.38 5.10
C LYS A 99 2.16 -9.94 5.28
N ALA A 100 0.85 -9.76 5.45
CA ALA A 100 0.22 -8.46 5.67
C ALA A 100 0.59 -7.85 7.03
N GLU A 101 0.67 -8.66 8.08
CA GLU A 101 1.17 -8.26 9.40
C GLU A 101 2.64 -7.83 9.34
N GLU A 102 3.48 -8.60 8.65
CA GLU A 102 4.90 -8.26 8.48
C GLU A 102 5.08 -6.96 7.70
N LEU A 103 4.31 -6.77 6.61
CA LEU A 103 4.28 -5.52 5.87
C LEU A 103 3.84 -4.34 6.76
N THR A 104 2.84 -4.55 7.61
CA THR A 104 2.36 -3.55 8.57
C THR A 104 3.48 -3.10 9.50
N PHE A 105 4.26 -4.03 10.05
CA PHE A 105 5.41 -3.71 10.91
C PHE A 105 6.44 -2.82 10.19
N TYR A 106 6.79 -3.16 8.94
CA TYR A 106 7.74 -2.37 8.15
C TYR A 106 7.22 -0.97 7.83
N VAL A 107 5.94 -0.86 7.47
CA VAL A 107 5.29 0.44 7.20
C VAL A 107 5.29 1.32 8.44
N LEU A 108 4.92 0.79 9.61
CA LEU A 108 4.96 1.53 10.88
C LEU A 108 6.39 1.92 11.28
N LYS A 109 7.39 1.11 10.93
CA LYS A 109 8.81 1.46 11.17
C LYS A 109 9.29 2.61 10.30
N ILE A 110 8.90 2.64 9.02
CA ILE A 110 9.34 3.66 8.05
C ILE A 110 8.58 4.97 8.25
N CYS A 111 7.27 4.89 8.47
CA CYS A 111 6.41 6.06 8.61
C CYS A 111 5.41 5.92 9.78
N PRO A 112 5.88 5.94 11.04
CA PRO A 112 5.09 5.60 12.24
C PRO A 112 3.83 6.44 12.41
N ARG A 113 3.88 7.73 12.05
CA ARG A 113 2.73 8.65 12.09
C ARG A 113 2.20 9.00 10.69
N GLY A 114 2.66 8.25 9.70
CA GLY A 114 2.32 8.44 8.30
C GLY A 114 0.94 7.89 7.97
N ILE A 115 0.48 6.87 8.67
CA ILE A 115 -0.76 6.17 8.36
C ILE A 115 -1.62 6.13 9.63
N SER A 116 -2.88 6.53 9.50
CA SER A 116 -3.85 6.63 10.59
C SER A 116 -4.37 5.26 11.01
N ASP A 117 -4.75 4.44 10.03
CA ASP A 117 -5.26 3.08 10.25
C ASP A 117 -4.69 2.15 9.16
N ILE A 118 -4.37 0.90 9.54
CA ILE A 118 -4.01 -0.17 8.62
C ILE A 118 -5.08 -1.27 8.74
N ILE A 119 -5.65 -1.63 7.60
CA ILE A 119 -6.75 -2.59 7.48
C ILE A 119 -6.25 -3.77 6.67
N ILE A 120 -6.44 -4.99 7.17
CA ILE A 120 -6.10 -6.24 6.47
C ILE A 120 -7.39 -6.98 6.15
N GLY A 121 -7.55 -7.41 4.89
CA GLY A 121 -8.71 -8.21 4.49
C GLY A 121 -8.83 -8.44 2.99
N THR A 122 -10.03 -8.81 2.55
CA THR A 122 -10.33 -9.10 1.15
C THR A 122 -11.61 -8.37 0.71
N ALA A 123 -11.48 -7.47 -0.27
CA ALA A 123 -12.61 -6.72 -0.81
C ALA A 123 -13.52 -7.60 -1.68
N GLY A 124 -14.84 -7.37 -1.61
CA GLY A 124 -15.82 -8.04 -2.48
C GLY A 124 -16.36 -9.38 -1.96
N GLN A 125 -15.97 -9.78 -0.74
CA GLN A 125 -16.60 -10.90 -0.05
C GLN A 125 -17.91 -10.46 0.65
N LYS A 126 -18.89 -11.36 0.73
CA LYS A 126 -20.19 -11.12 1.42
C LYS A 126 -20.04 -11.03 2.94
N GLU A 127 -19.01 -11.65 3.50
CA GLU A 127 -18.63 -11.55 4.91
C GLU A 127 -17.37 -10.69 5.02
N VAL A 128 -17.43 -9.64 5.82
CA VAL A 128 -16.30 -8.72 6.03
C VAL A 128 -15.41 -9.30 7.12
N VAL A 129 -14.27 -9.87 6.75
CA VAL A 129 -13.16 -10.11 7.69
C VAL A 129 -12.22 -8.92 7.56
N ALA A 130 -12.28 -8.00 8.52
CA ALA A 130 -11.40 -6.85 8.59
C ALA A 130 -10.74 -6.80 9.97
N GLU A 131 -9.43 -6.97 10.01
CA GLU A 131 -8.63 -6.60 11.18
C GLU A 131 -8.14 -5.17 11.00
N VAL A 132 -8.32 -4.33 12.03
CA VAL A 132 -7.92 -2.92 12.02
C VAL A 132 -6.87 -2.70 13.09
N ILE A 133 -5.66 -2.34 12.68
CA ILE A 133 -4.55 -2.03 13.57
C ILE A 133 -4.46 -0.51 13.71
N ARG A 134 -4.50 -0.02 14.95
CA ARG A 134 -4.41 1.41 15.30
C ARG A 134 -3.21 1.67 16.19
N GLU A 135 -2.46 2.73 15.90
CA GLU A 135 -1.47 3.25 16.84
C GLU A 135 -2.20 3.92 18.02
N VAL A 136 -2.04 3.39 19.23
CA VAL A 136 -2.61 4.01 20.44
C VAL A 136 -1.73 5.19 20.83
N LYS A 137 -2.25 6.41 20.71
CA LYS A 137 -1.61 7.60 21.29
C LYS A 137 -1.64 7.50 22.81
N THR A 138 -0.52 7.15 23.44
CA THR A 138 -0.31 7.44 24.86
C THR A 138 -0.22 8.96 25.05
N SER A 139 -1.09 9.47 25.92
CA SER A 139 -1.18 10.89 26.31
C SER A 139 0.00 11.32 27.17
#